data_AF-A0A7S2IMQ3-F1
#
_entry.id   AF-A0A7S2IMQ3-F1
#
_cell.length_a   1.000
_cell.length_b   1.000
_cell.length_c   1.000
_cell.angle_alpha   90.00
_cell.angle_beta   90.00
_cell.angle_gamma   90.00
#
_symmetry.space_group_name_H-M   'P 1'
#
loop_
_entity.id
_entity.type
_entity.pdbx_description
1 polymer ?
#
loop_
_entity_poly.entity_id
_entity_poly.type
_entity_poly.pdbx_seq_one_letter_code
_entity_poly.pdbx_strand_id
1 'polypeptide(L)'
;EDEKDYKTLVHTLSWERLSAIFKSKFVSDGRCRSGPAGLKEEQARRYFEVYGMNQITPPQKQNKWIKLLEQTFCGIFNILLWACVVAEVALIALAMSRNAAKRAQAAALAAAAGSAEHSAQEVEGEEE
;
A
#
# COMPACT_ATOMS: atom_id res chain seq x y z
N GLU A 1 -9.88 1.34 22.31
CA GLU A 1 -8.67 0.72 22.85
C GLU A 1 -9.06 0.11 24.18
N ASP A 2 -9.23 -1.21 24.23
CA ASP A 2 -9.48 -1.90 25.49
C ASP A 2 -8.16 -1.99 26.25
N GLU A 3 -8.02 -1.16 27.28
CA GLU A 3 -6.85 -1.17 28.16
C GLU A 3 -6.80 -2.53 28.87
N LYS A 4 -5.90 -3.40 28.41
CA LYS A 4 -5.67 -4.69 29.05
C LYS A 4 -5.05 -4.41 30.41
N ASP A 5 -5.83 -4.66 31.46
CA ASP A 5 -5.38 -4.56 32.84
C ASP A 5 -4.33 -5.66 33.11
N TYR A 6 -3.05 -5.34 32.88
CA TYR A 6 -1.96 -6.26 33.12
C TYR A 6 -1.77 -6.40 34.63
N LYS A 7 -2.17 -7.54 35.19
CA LYS A 7 -1.76 -7.97 36.54
C LYS A 7 -0.26 -8.30 36.54
N THR A 8 0.59 -7.27 36.50
CA THR A 8 2.06 -7.36 36.48
C THR A 8 2.68 -7.62 37.85
N LEU A 9 1.86 -7.77 38.89
CA LEU A 9 2.29 -7.92 40.29
C LEU A 9 2.78 -9.34 40.64
N VAL A 10 3.39 -10.06 39.69
CA VAL A 10 3.93 -11.40 39.93
C VAL A 10 4.97 -11.40 41.05
N HIS A 11 5.70 -10.29 41.20
CA HIS A 11 6.72 -10.11 42.23
C HIS A 11 6.18 -9.84 43.64
N THR A 12 4.88 -9.55 43.82
CA THR A 12 4.28 -9.35 45.14
C THR A 12 3.57 -10.59 45.68
N LEU A 13 3.46 -11.64 44.85
CA LEU A 13 2.81 -12.89 45.21
C LEU A 13 3.72 -13.76 46.07
N SER A 14 3.12 -14.50 47.01
CA SER A 14 3.84 -15.51 47.78
C SER A 14 4.24 -16.71 46.90
N TRP A 15 5.25 -17.47 47.33
CA TRP A 15 5.78 -18.60 46.57
C TRP A 15 4.74 -19.72 46.38
N GLU A 16 3.80 -19.91 47.33
CA GLU A 16 2.70 -20.87 47.20
C GLU A 16 1.74 -20.47 46.08
N ARG A 17 1.38 -19.18 46.01
CA ARG A 17 0.55 -18.66 44.92
C ARG A 17 1.25 -18.75 43.57
N LEU A 18 2.54 -18.42 43.52
CA LEU A 18 3.34 -18.57 42.30
C LEU A 18 3.40 -20.02 41.84
N SER A 19 3.59 -20.97 42.76
CA SER A 19 3.58 -22.41 42.46
C SER A 19 2.26 -22.85 41.84
N ALA A 20 1.15 -22.39 42.40
CA ALA A 20 -0.19 -22.70 41.89
C ALA A 20 -0.47 -22.09 40.51
N ILE A 21 -0.10 -20.81 40.30
CA ILE A 21 -0.34 -20.10 39.04
C ILE A 21 0.49 -20.68 37.89
N PHE A 22 1.79 -20.83 38.09
CA PHE A 22 2.70 -21.33 37.05
C PHE A 22 2.72 -22.85 36.95
N LYS A 23 2.05 -23.55 37.87
CA LYS A 23 2.03 -25.02 37.98
C LYS A 23 3.45 -25.58 38.01
N SER A 24 4.33 -24.91 38.76
CA SER A 24 5.75 -25.23 38.88
C SER A 24 6.12 -25.46 40.33
N LYS A 25 7.04 -26.39 40.57
CA LYS A 25 7.48 -26.70 41.93
C LYS A 25 8.60 -25.73 42.35
N PHE A 26 8.32 -24.92 43.37
CA PHE A 26 9.30 -24.05 44.02
C PHE A 26 9.78 -24.67 45.34
N VAL A 27 10.98 -24.30 45.77
CA VAL A 27 11.57 -24.70 47.06
C VAL A 27 11.67 -23.46 47.93
N SER A 28 11.23 -23.54 49.19
CA SER A 28 11.18 -22.42 50.15
C SER A 28 12.54 -21.74 50.35
N ASP A 29 13.62 -22.53 50.31
CA ASP A 29 14.96 -22.06 50.67
C ASP A 29 15.69 -21.37 49.50
N GLY A 30 15.01 -21.16 48.37
CA GLY A 30 15.57 -20.54 47.16
C GLY A 30 16.69 -21.34 46.49
N ARG A 31 17.03 -22.52 47.01
CA ARG A 31 18.08 -23.39 46.48
C ARG A 31 17.50 -24.77 46.16
N CYS A 32 17.73 -25.25 44.94
CA CYS A 32 17.32 -26.58 44.50
C CYS A 32 18.34 -27.64 44.96
N ARG A 33 18.50 -27.83 46.28
CA ARG A 33 19.42 -28.83 46.84
C ARG A 33 18.76 -30.19 47.08
N SER A 34 17.44 -30.25 47.17
CA SER A 34 16.68 -31.46 47.48
C SER A 34 15.61 -31.75 46.42
N GLY A 35 15.93 -32.65 45.49
CA GLY A 35 14.98 -33.25 44.55
C GLY A 35 14.59 -32.37 43.34
N PRO A 36 13.62 -32.83 42.53
CA PRO A 36 13.22 -32.15 41.30
C PRO A 36 12.50 -30.84 41.61
N ALA A 37 12.90 -29.77 40.91
CA ALA A 37 12.34 -28.42 41.01
C ALA A 37 12.06 -27.87 39.61
N GLY A 38 11.14 -26.91 39.50
CA GLY A 38 10.73 -26.31 38.23
C GLY A 38 9.57 -27.03 37.54
N LEU A 39 9.59 -27.06 36.20
CA LEU A 39 8.59 -27.73 35.36
C LEU A 39 9.08 -29.11 34.92
N LYS A 40 8.13 -30.01 34.65
CA LYS A 40 8.41 -31.28 33.97
C LYS A 40 8.70 -31.03 32.50
N GLU A 41 9.53 -31.87 31.88
CA GLU A 41 9.90 -31.73 30.46
C GLU A 41 8.67 -31.77 29.53
N GLU A 42 7.74 -32.69 29.79
CA GLU A 42 6.48 -32.77 29.03
C GLU A 42 5.65 -31.48 29.13
N GLN A 43 5.61 -30.87 30.32
CA GLN A 43 4.89 -29.63 30.55
C GLN A 43 5.60 -28.45 29.88
N ALA A 44 6.94 -28.40 29.94
CA ALA A 44 7.74 -27.40 29.26
C ALA A 44 7.55 -27.48 27.74
N ARG A 45 7.47 -28.69 27.17
CA ARG A 45 7.19 -28.91 25.75
C ARG A 45 5.80 -28.39 25.36
N ARG A 46 4.76 -28.71 26.15
CA ARG A 46 3.41 -28.16 25.92
C ARG A 46 3.38 -26.64 25.99
N TYR A 47 4.08 -26.04 26.95
CA TYR A 47 4.16 -24.59 27.06
C TYR A 47 4.91 -23.97 25.88
N PHE A 48 5.95 -24.62 25.39
CA PHE A 48 6.66 -24.19 24.19
C PHE A 48 5.77 -24.23 22.95
N GLU A 49 4.94 -25.27 22.79
CA GLU A 49 3.97 -25.38 21.69
C GLU A 49 2.87 -24.30 21.76
N VAL A 50 2.41 -23.96 22.98
CA VAL A 50 1.32 -22.97 23.18
C VAL A 50 1.82 -21.53 23.10
N TYR A 51 2.93 -21.21 23.76
CA TYR A 51 3.42 -19.83 23.88
C TYR A 51 4.49 -19.47 22.84
N GLY A 52 5.06 -20.47 22.17
CA GLY A 52 6.11 -20.28 21.19
C GLY A 52 7.48 -20.02 21.80
N MET A 53 8.42 -19.63 20.94
CA MET A 53 9.79 -19.32 21.34
C MET A 53 9.81 -18.01 22.14
N ASN A 54 10.58 -18.00 23.23
CA ASN A 54 10.82 -16.79 24.02
C ASN A 54 11.77 -15.85 23.26
N GLN A 55 11.26 -15.24 22.19
CA GLN A 55 11.95 -14.31 21.32
C GLN A 55 11.00 -13.16 20.98
N ILE A 56 11.53 -11.94 21.01
CA ILE A 56 10.76 -10.77 20.59
C ILE A 56 10.56 -10.88 19.09
N THR A 57 9.31 -11.06 18.66
CA THR A 57 8.99 -11.11 17.24
C THR A 57 9.25 -9.73 16.64
N PRO A 58 10.15 -9.60 15.64
CA PRO A 58 10.41 -8.32 15.03
C PRO A 58 9.13 -7.79 14.36
N PRO A 59 8.90 -6.47 14.38
CA PRO A 59 7.73 -5.90 13.72
C PRO A 59 7.76 -6.22 12.22
N GLN A 60 6.57 -6.41 11.63
CA GLN A 60 6.46 -6.66 10.21
C GLN A 60 7.01 -5.47 9.43
N LYS A 61 8.04 -5.71 8.60
CA LYS A 61 8.61 -4.67 7.74
C LYS A 61 7.68 -4.46 6.56
N GLN A 62 7.22 -3.23 6.38
CA GLN A 62 6.50 -2.85 5.16
C GLN A 62 7.41 -2.93 3.95
N ASN A 63 6.84 -3.30 2.80
CA ASN A 63 7.56 -3.31 1.53
C ASN A 63 8.04 -1.89 1.19
N LYS A 64 9.32 -1.77 0.82
CA LYS A 64 9.95 -0.48 0.51
C LYS A 64 9.21 0.29 -0.60
N TRP A 65 8.69 -0.42 -1.58
CA TRP A 65 7.94 0.14 -2.70
C TRP A 65 6.61 0.76 -2.28
N ILE A 66 5.94 0.19 -1.26
CA ILE A 66 4.67 0.72 -0.76
C ILE A 66 4.92 2.06 -0.06
N LYS A 67 5.98 2.15 0.75
CA LYS A 67 6.39 3.43 1.36
C LYS A 67 6.75 4.49 0.33
N LEU A 68 7.44 4.08 -0.74
CA LEU A 68 7.80 4.99 -1.82
C LEU A 68 6.55 5.51 -2.54
N LEU A 69 5.60 4.62 -2.85
CA LEU A 69 4.33 4.97 -3.48
C LEU A 69 3.51 5.93 -2.62
N GLU A 70 3.42 5.66 -1.32
CA GLU A 70 2.74 6.54 -0.36
C GLU A 70 3.37 7.94 -0.36
N GLN A 71 4.69 8.04 -0.37
CA GLN A 71 5.39 9.32 -0.41
C GLN A 71 5.20 10.05 -1.74
N THR A 72 5.22 9.35 -2.88
CA THR A 72 5.12 9.97 -4.21
C THR A 72 3.72 10.43 -4.58
N PHE A 73 2.67 9.83 -3.99
CA PHE A 73 1.28 10.13 -4.36
C PHE A 73 0.42 10.72 -3.25
N CYS A 74 0.77 10.54 -1.96
CA CYS A 74 -0.10 10.94 -0.84
C CYS A 74 0.26 12.31 -0.23
N GLY A 75 1.31 12.97 -0.72
CA GLY A 75 1.65 14.33 -0.31
C GLY A 75 0.77 15.38 -1.00
N ILE A 76 0.23 16.35 -0.25
CA ILE A 76 -0.63 17.43 -0.80
C ILE A 76 0.04 18.12 -2.00
N PHE A 77 1.34 18.42 -1.90
CA PHE A 77 2.12 19.02 -2.98
C PHE A 77 2.26 18.10 -4.20
N ASN A 78 2.47 16.80 -3.99
CA ASN A 78 2.55 15.82 -5.09
C ASN A 78 1.20 15.67 -5.79
N ILE A 79 0.08 15.68 -5.06
CA ILE A 79 -1.27 15.64 -5.64
C ILE A 79 -1.52 16.87 -6.53
N LEU A 80 -1.13 18.07 -6.06
CA LEU A 80 -1.20 19.31 -6.84
C LEU A 80 -0.36 19.24 -8.12
N LEU A 81 0.89 18.75 -8.03
CA LEU A 81 1.75 18.59 -9.20
C LEU A 81 1.19 17.59 -10.21
N TRP A 82 0.70 16.45 -9.75
CA TRP A 82 0.05 15.46 -10.62
C TRP A 82 -1.21 16.03 -11.28
N ALA A 83 -2.00 16.83 -10.57
CA ALA A 83 -3.15 17.51 -11.16
C ALA A 83 -2.75 18.50 -12.25
N CYS A 84 -1.68 19.28 -12.06
CA CYS A 84 -1.14 20.19 -13.07
C CYS A 84 -0.64 19.42 -14.31
N VAL A 85 0.13 18.35 -14.13
CA VAL A 85 0.61 17.52 -15.25
C VAL A 85 -0.56 16.93 -16.03
N VAL A 86 -1.59 16.42 -15.35
CA VAL A 86 -2.79 15.89 -16.00
C VAL A 86 -3.53 16.99 -16.77
N ALA A 87 -3.65 18.20 -16.22
CA ALA A 87 -4.30 19.32 -16.88
C ALA A 87 -3.53 19.77 -18.14
N GLU A 88 -2.21 19.86 -18.08
CA GLU A 88 -1.37 20.21 -19.24
C GLU A 88 -1.46 19.15 -20.34
N VAL A 89 -1.36 17.86 -19.98
CA VAL A 89 -1.50 16.76 -20.94
C VAL A 89 -2.90 16.78 -21.58
N ALA A 90 -3.95 17.02 -20.80
CA ALA A 90 -5.31 17.13 -21.32
C ALA A 90 -5.47 18.31 -22.29
N LEU A 91 -4.92 19.48 -21.97
CA LEU A 91 -4.95 20.65 -22.85
C LEU A 91 -4.20 20.40 -24.15
N ILE A 92 -3.02 19.78 -24.09
CA ILE A 92 -2.24 19.41 -25.27
C ILE A 92 -3.01 18.41 -26.14
N ALA A 93 -3.60 17.37 -25.54
CA ALA A 93 -4.40 16.38 -26.27
C ALA A 93 -5.62 17.02 -26.96
N LEU A 94 -6.32 17.93 -26.28
CA LEU A 94 -7.45 18.66 -26.85
C LEU A 94 -7.03 19.63 -27.96
N ALA A 95 -5.91 20.32 -27.79
CA ALA A 95 -5.38 21.24 -28.82
C ALA A 95 -4.95 20.47 -30.08
N MET A 96 -4.28 19.33 -29.93
CA MET A 96 -3.92 18.46 -31.06
C MET A 96 -5.17 17.96 -31.79
N SER A 97 -6.20 17.51 -31.05
CA SER A 97 -7.47 17.06 -31.64
C SER A 97 -8.18 18.17 -32.43
N ARG A 98 -8.28 19.38 -31.88
CA ARG A 98 -8.87 20.54 -32.56
C ARG A 98 -8.10 20.95 -33.81
N ASN A 99 -6.77 20.90 -33.77
CA ASN A 99 -5.92 21.23 -34.91
C ASN A 99 -6.05 20.19 -36.03
N ALA A 100 -6.19 18.90 -35.68
CA ALA A 100 -6.47 17.84 -36.64
C ALA A 100 -7.83 18.05 -37.33
N ALA A 101 -8.88 18.39 -36.57
CA ALA A 101 -10.20 18.67 -37.11
C ALA A 101 -10.21 19.90 -38.05
N LYS A 102 -9.53 21.00 -37.67
CA LYS A 102 -9.39 22.19 -38.53
C LYS A 102 -8.63 21.89 -39.82
N ARG A 103 -7.58 21.08 -39.77
CA ARG A 103 -6.84 20.64 -40.96
C ARG A 103 -7.71 19.78 -41.88
N ALA A 104 -8.52 18.88 -41.34
CA ALA A 104 -9.46 18.08 -42.12
C ALA A 104 -10.54 18.95 -42.79
N GLN A 105 -11.08 19.95 -42.08
CA GLN A 105 -12.04 20.91 -42.65
C GLN A 105 -11.42 21.79 -43.73
N ALA A 106 -10.19 22.28 -43.52
CA ALA A 106 -9.47 23.07 -44.52
C ALA A 106 -9.15 22.23 -45.78
N ALA A 107 -8.77 20.96 -45.61
CA ALA A 107 -8.55 20.05 -46.72
C ALA A 107 -9.84 19.74 -47.49
N ALA A 108 -10.97 19.55 -46.79
CA ALA A 108 -12.28 19.33 -47.41
C ALA A 108 -12.77 20.57 -48.19
N LEU A 109 -12.59 21.77 -47.65
CA LEU A 109 -12.92 23.03 -48.34
C LEU A 109 -12.03 23.26 -49.56
N ALA A 110 -10.72 22.97 -49.47
CA ALA A 110 -9.81 23.06 -50.61
C ALA A 110 -10.18 22.05 -51.73
N ALA A 111 -10.57 20.83 -51.37
CA ALA A 111 -11.05 19.82 -52.32
C ALA A 111 -12.37 20.22 -52.99
N ALA A 112 -13.29 20.83 -52.24
CA ALA A 112 -14.55 21.34 -52.77
C ALA A 112 -14.34 22.53 -53.73
N ALA A 113 -13.43 23.45 -53.39
CA ALA A 113 -13.07 24.59 -54.25
C ALA A 113 -12.41 24.13 -55.56
N GLY A 114 -11.45 23.20 -55.50
CA GLY A 114 -10.80 22.66 -56.70
C GLY A 114 -11.75 21.87 -57.62
N SER A 115 -12.78 21.24 -57.06
CA SER A 115 -13.81 20.54 -57.86
C SER A 115 -14.75 21.51 -58.58
N ALA A 116 -14.99 22.70 -58.01
CA ALA A 116 -15.80 23.75 -58.62
C ALA A 116 -15.06 24.46 -59.77
N GLU A 117 -13.74 24.66 -59.65
CA GLU A 117 -12.92 25.21 -60.73
C GLU A 117 -12.81 24.24 -61.92
N HIS A 118 -12.68 22.93 -61.66
CA HIS A 118 -12.62 21.93 -62.74
C HIS A 118 -13.93 21.79 -63.51
N SER A 119 -15.08 21.96 -62.84
CA SER A 119 -16.40 21.90 -63.50
C SER A 119 -16.76 23.20 -64.23
N ALA A 120 -16.20 24.35 -63.83
CA ALA A 120 -16.31 25.59 -64.61
C ALA A 120 -15.50 25.53 -65.92
N GLN A 121 -14.36 24.83 -65.91
CA GLN A 121 -13.49 24.72 -67.07
C GLN A 121 -13.96 23.71 -68.12
N GLU A 122 -14.79 22.72 -67.75
CA GLU A 122 -15.46 21.82 -68.71
C GLU A 122 -16.63 22.51 -69.43
N VAL A 123 -17.32 23.46 -68.79
CA VAL A 123 -18.46 24.18 -69.40
C VAL A 123 -18.02 25.19 -70.47
N GLU A 124 -16.84 25.81 -70.33
CA GLU A 124 -16.27 26.67 -71.38
C GLU A 124 -15.67 25.88 -72.56
N GLY A 125 -15.49 24.56 -72.43
CA GLY A 125 -14.92 23.70 -73.48
C GLY A 125 -15.94 23.05 -74.42
N GLU A 126 -17.24 23.18 -74.17
CA GLU A 126 -18.32 22.59 -74.98
C GLU A 126 -19.01 23.59 -75.93
N GLU A 127 -18.58 24.86 -76.01
CA GLU A 127 -19.17 25.90 -76.88
C GLU A 127 -18.38 26.20 -78.19
N GLU A 128 -17.44 25.34 -78.62
CA GLU A 128 -16.81 25.43 -79.96
C GLU A 128 -17.37 24.43 -80.98
#